data_AF-A0A2V9GJY9-F1
#
_entry.id   AF-A0A2V9GJY9-F1
#
_cell.length_a   1.000
_cell.length_b   1.000
_cell.length_c   1.000
_cell.angle_alpha   90.00
_cell.angle_beta   90.00
_cell.angle_gamma   90.00
#
_symmetry.space_group_name_H-M   'P 1'
#
loop_
_entity.id
_entity.type
_entity.pdbx_description
1 polymer ?
#
loop_
_entity_poly.entity_id
_entity_poly.type
_entity_poly.pdbx_seq_one_letter_code
_entity_poly.pdbx_strand_id
1 'polypeptide(L)'
;MPDISRTVNQRPLWLDDKTKSIMDRAIAREQSLSRLLMTYIITGLIFMLLPGTFLGVWNLIKISSREAAESISPAWIQAHGHAQVFGWVGTFILGIGFYSIPKLRKLRPFALWSAWLTWALWIIGVTVRWFSNIYPWHWRIALPLSAILELAAFLIFFQAVASHHPSSGSAKPLEPWIFVVIAATLGLLASLLLNLGASFQLALNASSPAFPHLFDQRYLIVSTWGFIVPMVWGFSARWLPVFMGLRPLRNSLLRLALAFNILRVILGFLEQFFAAGIFMLAGAATAVAAIRFFESAVKPAKTVNVHRSFPVFIRIAYGRLLIAAALGIWAGAYGWFYRCDDFLRGPENPAVVLRDAGTLESEPYAGNASLADDRMHAARHIGNLCLSGLREMGMEYSADFCAH
;
A
#
# COMPACT_ATOMS: atom_id res chain seq x y z
N MET A 1 40.58 -44.15 54.78
CA MET A 1 40.09 -43.37 53.62
C MET A 1 38.93 -42.51 54.10
N PRO A 2 38.99 -41.17 54.00
CA PRO A 2 37.83 -40.30 54.18
C PRO A 2 37.00 -40.27 52.89
N ASP A 3 35.67 -40.24 53.03
CA ASP A 3 34.73 -40.15 51.92
C ASP A 3 34.73 -38.74 51.31
N ILE A 4 34.86 -38.64 49.98
CA ILE A 4 34.82 -37.38 49.22
C ILE A 4 33.43 -37.24 48.57
N SER A 5 32.39 -37.27 49.40
CA SER A 5 31.00 -37.15 48.96
C SER A 5 30.59 -35.68 48.73
N ARG A 6 30.86 -35.23 47.50
CA ARG A 6 30.10 -34.19 46.77
C ARG A 6 29.67 -32.94 47.58
N THR A 7 30.51 -31.91 47.58
CA THR A 7 30.03 -30.52 47.65
C THR A 7 29.29 -30.15 46.36
N VAL A 8 28.02 -30.56 46.25
CA VAL A 8 27.12 -30.00 45.23
C VAL A 8 26.99 -28.51 45.50
N ASN A 9 27.56 -27.71 44.61
CA ASN A 9 27.59 -26.26 44.70
C ASN A 9 26.18 -25.70 44.42
N GLN A 10 25.28 -25.85 45.40
CA GLN A 10 23.89 -25.38 45.32
C GLN A 10 23.88 -23.86 45.22
N ARG A 11 23.29 -23.34 44.14
CA ARG A 11 23.07 -21.90 44.02
C ARG A 11 22.13 -21.45 45.13
N PRO A 12 22.33 -20.26 45.72
CA PRO A 12 21.37 -19.73 46.70
C PRO A 12 19.99 -19.56 46.06
N LEU A 13 18.94 -20.06 46.73
CA LEU A 13 17.56 -20.05 46.22
C LEU A 13 17.09 -18.66 45.74
N TRP A 14 17.50 -17.60 46.46
CA TRP A 14 17.19 -16.20 46.14
C TRP A 14 17.81 -15.72 44.81
N LEU A 15 18.90 -16.34 44.36
CA LEU A 15 19.54 -16.04 43.08
C LEU A 15 18.69 -16.59 41.93
N ASP A 16 18.12 -17.78 42.12
CA ASP A 16 17.25 -18.45 41.16
C ASP A 16 15.88 -17.76 41.09
N ASP A 17 15.28 -17.35 42.21
CA ASP A 17 14.05 -16.53 42.24
C ASP A 17 14.25 -15.17 41.53
N LYS A 18 15.37 -14.49 41.77
CA LYS A 18 15.71 -13.23 41.08
C LYS A 18 15.89 -13.44 39.58
N THR A 19 16.52 -14.55 39.18
CA THR A 19 16.74 -14.91 37.76
C THR A 19 15.43 -15.25 37.08
N LYS A 20 14.57 -16.06 37.71
CA LYS A 20 13.23 -16.41 37.25
C LYS A 20 12.37 -15.15 37.06
N SER A 21 12.33 -14.27 38.07
CA SER A 21 11.63 -12.98 38.00
C SER A 21 12.13 -12.06 36.86
N ILE A 22 13.43 -12.09 36.53
CA ILE A 22 13.96 -11.35 35.36
C ILE A 22 13.49 -11.99 34.06
N MET A 23 13.53 -13.32 33.96
CA MET A 23 13.14 -14.07 32.77
C MET A 23 11.63 -13.97 32.50
N ASP A 24 10.78 -14.11 33.51
CA ASP A 24 9.32 -13.96 33.40
C ASP A 24 8.94 -12.56 32.89
N ARG A 25 9.61 -11.51 33.40
CA ARG A 25 9.43 -10.13 32.91
C ARG A 25 9.93 -9.93 31.48
N ALA A 26 10.95 -10.67 31.03
CA ALA A 26 11.39 -10.63 29.63
C ALA A 26 10.39 -11.36 28.71
N ILE A 27 9.89 -12.53 29.12
CA ILE A 27 8.88 -13.30 28.38
C ILE A 27 7.59 -12.50 28.22
N ALA A 28 7.05 -11.92 29.30
CA ALA A 28 5.83 -11.13 29.25
C ALA A 28 5.96 -9.88 28.33
N ARG A 29 7.16 -9.29 28.24
CA ARG A 29 7.45 -8.19 27.31
C ARG A 29 7.51 -8.64 25.86
N GLU A 30 8.17 -9.76 25.57
CA GLU A 30 8.24 -10.31 24.21
C GLU A 30 6.84 -10.73 23.73
N GLN A 31 6.03 -11.34 24.60
CA GLN A 31 4.61 -11.62 24.33
C GLN A 31 3.81 -10.34 24.04
N SER A 32 4.05 -9.25 24.79
CA SER A 32 3.38 -7.97 24.54
C SER A 32 3.76 -7.34 23.20
N LEU A 33 5.06 -7.33 22.87
CA LEU A 33 5.57 -6.86 21.58
C LEU A 33 5.11 -7.73 20.40
N SER A 34 5.03 -9.04 20.61
CA SER A 34 4.49 -10.00 19.63
C SER A 34 2.99 -9.77 19.39
N ARG A 35 2.18 -9.60 20.45
CA ARG A 35 0.75 -9.23 20.31
C ARG A 35 0.57 -7.92 19.55
N LEU A 36 1.34 -6.88 19.90
CA LEU A 36 1.33 -5.60 19.19
C LEU A 36 1.66 -5.78 17.70
N LEU A 37 2.75 -6.49 17.37
CA LEU A 37 3.12 -6.80 15.98
C LEU A 37 1.97 -7.55 15.26
N MET A 38 1.41 -8.57 15.89
CA MET A 38 0.32 -9.35 15.31
C MET A 38 -0.93 -8.50 15.09
N THR A 39 -1.25 -7.53 15.96
CA THR A 39 -2.34 -6.57 15.69
C THR A 39 -2.06 -5.76 14.42
N TYR A 40 -0.87 -5.15 14.28
CA TYR A 40 -0.50 -4.43 13.05
C TYR A 40 -0.59 -5.32 11.80
N ILE A 41 -0.09 -6.56 11.86
CA ILE A 41 -0.15 -7.50 10.73
C ILE A 41 -1.61 -7.90 10.42
N ILE A 42 -2.43 -8.23 11.42
CA ILE A 42 -3.83 -8.61 11.21
C ILE A 42 -4.62 -7.42 10.64
N THR A 43 -4.45 -6.20 11.17
CA THR A 43 -5.12 -5.02 10.62
C THR A 43 -4.67 -4.75 9.18
N GLY A 44 -3.37 -4.86 8.88
CA GLY A 44 -2.86 -4.70 7.52
C GLY A 44 -3.40 -5.76 6.55
N LEU A 45 -3.60 -7.00 7.00
CA LEU A 45 -4.24 -8.06 6.20
C LEU A 45 -5.73 -7.77 5.97
N ILE A 46 -6.45 -7.25 6.97
CA ILE A 46 -7.84 -6.80 6.82
C ILE A 46 -7.91 -5.71 5.75
N PHE A 47 -7.02 -4.72 5.77
CA PHE A 47 -6.93 -3.68 4.74
C PHE A 47 -6.59 -4.25 3.35
N MET A 48 -5.61 -5.15 3.28
CA MET A 48 -5.21 -5.82 2.04
C MET A 48 -6.39 -6.56 1.38
N LEU A 49 -7.19 -7.29 2.17
CA LEU A 49 -8.26 -8.16 1.67
C LEU A 49 -9.54 -7.38 1.36
N LEU A 50 -10.02 -6.56 2.30
CA LEU A 50 -11.33 -5.91 2.21
C LEU A 50 -11.28 -4.57 1.44
N PRO A 51 -10.91 -3.41 2.04
CA PRO A 51 -10.89 -2.13 1.33
C PRO A 51 -9.88 -2.09 0.17
N GLY A 52 -8.84 -2.94 0.20
CA GLY A 52 -7.92 -3.20 -0.90
C GLY A 52 -8.52 -4.14 -1.94
N THR A 53 -8.30 -5.45 -1.79
CA THR A 53 -8.50 -6.44 -2.85
C THR A 53 -9.95 -6.55 -3.32
N PHE A 54 -10.93 -6.58 -2.40
CA PHE A 54 -12.34 -6.66 -2.79
C PHE A 54 -12.78 -5.46 -3.63
N LEU A 55 -12.39 -4.23 -3.26
CA LEU A 55 -12.63 -3.07 -4.12
C LEU A 55 -11.88 -3.15 -5.46
N GLY A 56 -10.66 -3.68 -5.47
CA GLY A 56 -9.88 -3.87 -6.70
C GLY A 56 -10.57 -4.83 -7.67
N VAL A 57 -11.08 -5.96 -7.18
CA VAL A 57 -11.85 -6.92 -7.96
C VAL A 57 -13.17 -6.30 -8.44
N TRP A 58 -13.88 -5.57 -7.58
CA TRP A 58 -15.12 -4.89 -7.95
C TRP A 58 -14.91 -3.83 -9.04
N ASN A 59 -13.80 -3.10 -8.97
CA ASN A 59 -13.36 -2.18 -10.01
C ASN A 59 -13.13 -2.92 -11.34
N LEU A 60 -12.39 -4.04 -11.34
CA LEU A 60 -12.19 -4.86 -12.55
C LEU A 60 -13.50 -5.38 -13.15
N ILE A 61 -14.45 -5.81 -12.33
CA ILE A 61 -15.78 -6.25 -12.78
C ILE A 61 -16.52 -5.11 -13.49
N LYS A 62 -16.50 -3.88 -12.93
CA LYS A 62 -17.12 -2.71 -13.57
C LYS A 62 -16.51 -2.35 -14.93
N ILE A 63 -15.18 -2.40 -15.04
CA ILE A 63 -14.48 -2.17 -16.32
C ILE A 63 -14.87 -3.26 -17.32
N SER A 64 -14.82 -4.53 -16.91
CA SER A 64 -15.14 -5.66 -17.79
C SER A 64 -16.61 -5.68 -18.23
N SER A 65 -17.55 -5.23 -17.40
CA SER A 65 -18.98 -5.24 -17.72
C SER A 65 -19.44 -4.03 -18.55
N ARG A 66 -18.58 -3.02 -18.71
CA ARG A 66 -18.87 -1.78 -19.46
C ARG A 66 -17.88 -1.52 -20.60
N GLU A 67 -16.88 -2.40 -20.76
CA GLU A 67 -15.75 -2.30 -21.70
C GLU A 67 -14.98 -0.95 -21.65
N ALA A 68 -15.18 -0.15 -20.61
CA ALA A 68 -14.69 1.22 -20.50
C ALA A 68 -13.93 1.43 -19.18
N ALA A 69 -12.65 1.77 -19.29
CA ALA A 69 -11.79 2.09 -18.14
C ALA A 69 -12.31 3.28 -17.32
N GLU A 70 -12.93 4.26 -17.99
CA GLU A 70 -13.49 5.48 -17.40
C GLU A 70 -14.77 5.26 -16.59
N SER A 71 -15.34 4.05 -16.63
CA SER A 71 -16.59 3.73 -15.92
C SER A 71 -16.47 3.70 -14.39
N ILE A 72 -15.27 3.91 -13.84
CA ILE A 72 -14.99 3.96 -12.40
C ILE A 72 -14.65 5.40 -11.99
N SER A 73 -15.25 5.86 -10.89
CA SER A 73 -14.82 7.07 -10.20
C SER A 73 -13.35 7.00 -9.80
N PRO A 74 -12.51 8.00 -10.17
CA PRO A 74 -11.12 8.08 -9.73
C PRO A 74 -10.96 8.04 -8.20
N ALA A 75 -11.96 8.53 -7.45
CA ALA A 75 -11.97 8.44 -5.99
C ALA A 75 -11.94 6.97 -5.50
N TRP A 76 -12.66 6.06 -6.16
CA TRP A 76 -12.69 4.63 -5.81
C TRP A 76 -11.37 3.92 -6.15
N ILE A 77 -10.71 4.30 -7.25
CA ILE A 77 -9.38 3.80 -7.60
C ILE A 77 -8.37 4.24 -6.52
N GLN A 78 -8.44 5.50 -6.11
CA GLN A 78 -7.58 6.05 -5.04
C GLN A 78 -7.91 5.47 -3.66
N ALA A 79 -9.17 5.17 -3.34
CA ALA A 79 -9.54 4.49 -2.10
C ALA A 79 -8.88 3.11 -2.00
N HIS A 80 -8.95 2.33 -3.08
CA HIS A 80 -8.27 1.05 -3.21
C HIS A 80 -6.75 1.20 -3.07
N GLY A 81 -6.15 2.14 -3.82
CA GLY A 81 -4.70 2.38 -3.78
C GLY A 81 -4.21 2.77 -2.39
N HIS A 82 -4.92 3.67 -1.71
CA HIS A 82 -4.58 4.12 -0.36
C HIS A 82 -4.71 3.00 0.69
N ALA A 83 -5.73 2.15 0.56
CA ALA A 83 -5.90 0.96 1.39
C ALA A 83 -4.76 -0.06 1.21
N GLN A 84 -4.26 -0.26 -0.02
CA GLN A 84 -3.10 -1.12 -0.29
C GLN A 84 -1.78 -0.51 0.21
N VAL A 85 -1.54 0.77 -0.05
CA VAL A 85 -0.27 1.45 0.28
C VAL A 85 -0.13 1.74 1.77
N PHE A 86 -1.11 2.41 2.39
CA PHE A 86 -1.01 2.85 3.78
C PHE A 86 -1.72 1.89 4.73
N GLY A 87 -2.88 1.37 4.34
CA GLY A 87 -3.65 0.39 5.13
C GLY A 87 -2.96 -0.95 5.29
N TRP A 88 -2.46 -1.54 4.21
CA TRP A 88 -1.70 -2.80 4.26
C TRP A 88 -0.20 -2.56 4.49
N VAL A 89 0.51 -2.05 3.48
CA VAL A 89 1.98 -2.00 3.48
C VAL A 89 2.52 -1.05 4.57
N GLY A 90 1.92 0.13 4.72
CA GLY A 90 2.26 1.09 5.77
C GLY A 90 2.10 0.51 7.18
N THR A 91 0.94 -0.08 7.48
CA THR A 91 0.68 -0.74 8.77
C THR A 91 1.68 -1.87 9.07
N PHE A 92 2.01 -2.70 8.07
CA PHE A 92 3.06 -3.73 8.23
C PHE A 92 4.41 -3.12 8.60
N ILE A 93 4.85 -2.07 7.90
CA ILE A 93 6.15 -1.44 8.11
C ILE A 93 6.23 -0.76 9.48
N LEU A 94 5.17 -0.09 9.94
CA LEU A 94 5.10 0.51 11.29
C LEU A 94 5.17 -0.56 12.38
N GLY A 95 4.40 -1.65 12.24
CA GLY A 95 4.39 -2.76 13.21
C GLY A 95 5.75 -3.47 13.32
N ILE A 96 6.36 -3.82 12.18
CA ILE A 96 7.72 -4.39 12.12
C ILE A 96 8.74 -3.39 12.68
N GLY A 97 8.58 -2.11 12.37
CA GLY A 97 9.43 -1.03 12.88
C GLY A 97 9.45 -0.98 14.40
N PHE A 98 8.29 -0.90 15.06
CA PHE A 98 8.19 -0.93 16.52
C PHE A 98 8.75 -2.22 17.12
N TYR A 99 8.38 -3.39 16.57
CA TYR A 99 8.89 -4.68 17.06
C TYR A 99 10.43 -4.80 16.98
N SER A 100 11.04 -4.10 16.02
CA SER A 100 12.49 -4.09 15.79
C SER A 100 13.27 -3.18 16.75
N ILE A 101 12.63 -2.26 17.49
CA ILE A 101 13.34 -1.31 18.39
C ILE A 101 13.89 -2.05 19.62
N PRO A 102 15.23 -2.20 19.78
CA PRO A 102 15.79 -2.97 20.91
C PRO A 102 15.55 -2.29 22.26
N LYS A 103 15.35 -0.95 22.25
CA LYS A 103 15.06 -0.15 23.44
C LYS A 103 13.67 -0.47 24.02
N LEU A 104 12.67 -0.80 23.21
CA LEU A 104 11.33 -1.17 23.71
C LEU A 104 11.35 -2.46 24.55
N ARG A 105 12.27 -3.39 24.24
CA ARG A 105 12.52 -4.59 25.08
C ARG A 105 13.08 -4.23 26.47
N LYS A 106 13.72 -3.07 26.61
CA LYS A 106 14.36 -2.57 27.85
C LYS A 106 13.53 -1.54 28.64
N LEU A 107 12.51 -0.92 28.05
CA LEU A 107 11.77 0.21 28.63
C LEU A 107 10.64 -0.18 29.61
N ARG A 108 10.06 0.84 30.28
CA ARG A 108 8.88 0.75 31.16
C ARG A 108 7.58 0.60 30.34
N PRO A 109 6.47 0.07 30.91
CA PRO A 109 5.23 -0.21 30.17
C PRO A 109 4.65 0.97 29.37
N PHE A 110 4.79 2.20 29.88
CA PHE A 110 4.38 3.44 29.20
C PHE A 110 5.00 3.61 27.80
N ALA A 111 6.15 3.00 27.52
CA ALA A 111 6.78 3.05 26.20
C ALA A 111 6.07 2.24 25.10
N LEU A 112 5.10 1.39 25.44
CA LEU A 112 4.25 0.72 24.44
C LEU A 112 3.01 1.54 24.07
N TRP A 113 2.65 2.55 24.88
CA TRP A 113 1.48 3.40 24.60
C TRP A 113 1.63 4.19 23.30
N SER A 114 2.84 4.69 22.99
CA SER A 114 3.11 5.38 21.73
C SER A 114 2.86 4.48 20.51
N ALA A 115 3.13 3.18 20.60
CA ALA A 115 2.85 2.25 19.51
C ALA A 115 1.35 1.95 19.37
N TRP A 116 0.61 1.80 20.47
CA TRP A 116 -0.86 1.68 20.41
C TRP A 116 -1.54 2.96 19.91
N LEU A 117 -1.04 4.14 20.31
CA LEU A 117 -1.52 5.43 19.84
C LEU A 117 -1.21 5.63 18.35
N THR A 118 0.00 5.31 17.90
CA THR A 118 0.34 5.29 16.47
C THR A 118 -0.59 4.36 15.70
N TRP A 119 -0.83 3.14 16.18
CA TRP A 119 -1.77 2.20 15.54
C TRP A 119 -3.16 2.80 15.42
N ALA A 120 -3.72 3.32 16.50
CA ALA A 120 -5.06 3.91 16.51
C ALA A 120 -5.17 5.10 15.55
N LEU A 121 -4.25 6.07 15.64
CA LEU A 121 -4.23 7.25 14.76
C LEU A 121 -4.05 6.86 13.29
N TRP A 122 -3.14 5.93 12.98
CA TRP A 122 -2.89 5.46 11.61
C TRP A 122 -4.12 4.77 11.02
N ILE A 123 -4.72 3.84 11.76
CA ILE A 123 -5.86 3.06 11.28
C ILE A 123 -7.12 3.93 11.15
N ILE A 124 -7.38 4.84 12.10
CA ILE A 124 -8.47 5.81 11.96
C ILE A 124 -8.21 6.71 10.74
N GLY A 125 -6.98 7.23 10.58
CA GLY A 125 -6.59 8.06 9.44
C GLY A 125 -6.86 7.38 8.08
N VAL A 126 -6.34 6.17 7.88
CA VAL A 126 -6.54 5.39 6.64
C VAL A 126 -8.02 5.02 6.45
N THR A 127 -8.74 4.65 7.52
CA THR A 127 -10.18 4.34 7.44
C THR A 127 -10.99 5.56 6.99
N VAL A 128 -10.68 6.75 7.55
CA VAL A 128 -11.34 8.00 7.19
C VAL A 128 -11.00 8.40 5.74
N ARG A 129 -9.75 8.21 5.26
CA ARG A 129 -9.40 8.40 3.84
C ARG A 129 -10.25 7.53 2.94
N TRP A 130 -10.27 6.23 3.22
CA TRP A 130 -10.99 5.25 2.42
C TRP A 130 -12.48 5.57 2.38
N PHE A 131 -13.09 5.83 3.54
CA PHE A 131 -14.49 6.17 3.65
C PHE A 131 -14.84 7.44 2.86
N SER A 132 -14.06 8.52 3.02
CA SER A 132 -14.25 9.82 2.33
C SER A 132 -14.23 9.71 0.80
N ASN A 133 -13.52 8.72 0.26
CA ASN A 133 -13.42 8.48 -1.17
C ASN A 133 -14.55 7.60 -1.73
N ILE A 134 -15.09 6.65 -0.93
CA ILE A 134 -16.17 5.75 -1.34
C ILE A 134 -17.53 6.39 -1.11
N TYR A 135 -17.73 6.93 0.09
CA TYR A 135 -18.91 7.66 0.54
C TYR A 135 -18.46 9.10 0.79
N PRO A 136 -18.65 10.04 -0.17
CA PRO A 136 -18.14 11.42 -0.08
C PRO A 136 -18.92 12.29 0.93
N TRP A 137 -19.17 11.77 2.12
CA TRP A 137 -19.83 12.44 3.23
C TRP A 137 -18.84 13.31 3.98
N HIS A 138 -19.09 14.63 4.01
CA HIS A 138 -18.22 15.65 4.61
C HIS A 138 -16.72 15.52 4.23
N TRP A 139 -16.43 15.06 3.01
CA TRP A 139 -15.06 14.74 2.55
C TRP A 139 -14.09 15.92 2.67
N ARG A 140 -14.57 17.17 2.56
CA ARG A 140 -13.78 18.39 2.76
C ARG A 140 -13.20 18.53 4.18
N ILE A 141 -13.83 17.93 5.19
CA ILE A 141 -13.32 17.88 6.57
C ILE A 141 -12.57 16.57 6.80
N ALA A 142 -13.14 15.46 6.32
CA ALA A 142 -12.65 14.12 6.57
C ALA A 142 -11.30 13.83 5.87
N LEU A 143 -11.03 14.36 4.66
CA LEU A 143 -9.74 14.18 3.99
C LEU A 143 -8.58 14.88 4.72
N PRO A 144 -8.62 16.19 5.05
CA PRO A 144 -7.58 16.81 5.87
C PRO A 144 -7.41 16.11 7.22
N LEU A 145 -8.51 15.76 7.92
CA LEU A 145 -8.45 15.06 9.21
C LEU A 145 -7.71 13.73 9.08
N SER A 146 -8.04 12.93 8.06
CA SER A 146 -7.35 11.68 7.75
C SER A 146 -5.83 11.88 7.59
N ALA A 147 -5.42 12.81 6.74
CA ALA A 147 -4.00 13.04 6.47
C ALA A 147 -3.25 13.58 7.69
N ILE A 148 -3.91 14.38 8.55
CA ILE A 148 -3.37 14.82 9.84
C ILE A 148 -3.14 13.62 10.77
N LEU A 149 -4.10 12.70 10.88
CA LEU A 149 -4.00 11.52 11.73
C LEU A 149 -2.88 10.57 11.26
N GLU A 150 -2.75 10.34 9.95
CA GLU A 150 -1.68 9.54 9.36
C GLU A 150 -0.29 10.17 9.59
N LEU A 151 -0.15 11.48 9.37
CA LEU A 151 1.10 12.18 9.63
C LEU A 151 1.45 12.21 11.12
N ALA A 152 0.49 12.47 12.01
CA ALA A 152 0.70 12.46 13.46
C ALA A 152 1.16 11.08 13.95
N ALA A 153 0.50 10.01 13.48
CA ALA A 153 0.89 8.64 13.76
C ALA A 153 2.33 8.34 13.31
N PHE A 154 2.69 8.74 12.10
CA PHE A 154 4.05 8.59 11.58
C PHE A 154 5.08 9.42 12.36
N LEU A 155 4.77 10.64 12.77
CA LEU A 155 5.69 11.48 13.55
C LEU A 155 5.96 10.88 14.94
N ILE A 156 4.95 10.30 15.60
CA ILE A 156 5.12 9.56 16.87
C ILE A 156 6.02 8.34 16.67
N PHE A 157 5.81 7.57 15.60
CA PHE A 157 6.68 6.45 15.23
C PHE A 157 8.11 6.89 14.94
N PHE A 158 8.27 7.93 14.12
CA PHE A 158 9.56 8.47 13.71
C PHE A 158 10.34 8.98 14.92
N GLN A 159 9.70 9.70 15.84
CA GLN A 159 10.31 10.11 17.11
C GLN A 159 10.74 8.91 17.97
N ALA A 160 9.91 7.86 18.06
CA ALA A 160 10.23 6.65 18.82
C ALA A 160 11.45 5.89 18.25
N VAL A 161 11.60 5.86 16.92
CA VAL A 161 12.75 5.27 16.23
C VAL A 161 14.00 6.18 16.35
N ALA A 162 13.86 7.48 16.08
CA ALA A 162 14.96 8.45 16.10
C ALA A 162 15.56 8.66 17.50
N SER A 163 14.76 8.49 18.57
CA SER A 163 15.22 8.56 19.98
C SER A 163 16.13 7.39 20.41
N HIS A 164 16.66 6.63 19.46
CA HIS A 164 17.58 5.52 19.64
C HIS A 164 19.03 5.93 19.35
N HIS A 165 19.65 6.68 20.27
CA HIS A 165 21.10 6.86 20.26
C HIS A 165 21.81 5.60 20.80
N PRO A 166 22.93 5.17 20.18
CA PRO A 166 23.82 4.17 20.76
C PRO A 166 24.34 4.63 22.13
N SER A 167 24.32 3.74 23.12
CA SER A 167 24.93 4.00 24.43
C SER A 167 26.45 4.14 24.29
N SER A 168 26.98 5.29 24.73
CA SER A 168 28.40 5.66 24.86
C SER A 168 29.43 4.58 24.52
N GLY A 169 29.91 4.61 23.28
CA GLY A 169 30.95 3.76 22.73
C GLY A 169 31.25 4.22 21.31
N SER A 170 32.43 3.88 20.76
CA SER A 170 32.83 4.32 19.42
C SER A 170 31.76 3.99 18.38
N ALA A 171 31.30 5.02 17.66
CA ALA A 171 30.19 4.89 16.72
C ALA A 171 30.57 3.92 15.60
N LYS A 172 29.95 2.73 15.59
CA LYS A 172 30.13 1.78 14.49
C LYS A 172 29.59 2.42 13.20
N PRO A 173 30.30 2.29 12.06
CA PRO A 173 29.80 2.79 10.79
C PRO A 173 28.47 2.11 10.46
N LEU A 174 27.47 2.90 10.03
CA LEU A 174 26.15 2.39 9.69
C LEU A 174 26.23 1.41 8.52
N GLU A 175 25.57 0.26 8.65
CA GLU A 175 25.49 -0.72 7.57
C GLU A 175 24.71 -0.13 6.36
N PRO A 176 25.12 -0.38 5.10
CA PRO A 176 24.54 0.30 3.93
C PRO A 176 23.03 0.18 3.76
N TRP A 177 22.40 -0.91 4.20
CA TRP A 177 20.93 -1.07 4.14
C TRP A 177 20.19 -0.08 5.06
N ILE A 178 20.84 0.43 6.12
CA ILE A 178 20.25 1.43 7.02
C ILE A 178 20.00 2.73 6.26
N PHE A 179 20.91 3.15 5.38
CA PHE A 179 20.72 4.34 4.54
C PHE A 179 19.55 4.16 3.56
N VAL A 180 19.32 2.94 3.05
CA VAL A 180 18.16 2.64 2.20
C VAL A 180 16.86 2.74 3.01
N VAL A 181 16.84 2.26 4.25
CA VAL A 181 15.69 2.39 5.17
C VAL A 181 15.45 3.85 5.59
N ILE A 182 16.50 4.64 5.83
CA ILE A 182 16.38 6.08 6.11
C ILE A 182 15.76 6.80 4.91
N ALA A 183 16.26 6.53 3.69
CA ALA A 183 15.68 7.09 2.47
C ALA A 183 14.20 6.68 2.28
N ALA A 184 13.86 5.42 2.55
CA ALA A 184 12.48 4.93 2.53
C ALA A 184 11.57 5.68 3.54
N THR A 185 12.11 5.96 4.73
CA THR A 185 11.42 6.66 5.81
C THR A 185 11.19 8.14 5.47
N LEU A 186 12.18 8.78 4.82
CA LEU A 186 12.04 10.14 4.28
C LEU A 186 11.05 10.18 3.11
N GLY A 187 11.02 9.15 2.25
CA GLY A 187 10.02 9.01 1.20
C GLY A 187 8.61 8.83 1.76
N LEU A 188 8.44 8.13 2.89
CA LEU A 188 7.15 8.02 3.57
C LEU A 188 6.70 9.38 4.12
N LEU A 189 7.60 10.11 4.77
CA LEU A 189 7.33 11.48 5.22
C LEU A 189 6.92 12.39 4.07
N ALA A 190 7.67 12.38 2.96
CA ALA A 190 7.33 13.15 1.76
C ALA A 190 5.95 12.77 1.19
N SER A 191 5.61 11.48 1.18
CA SER A 191 4.28 11.00 0.77
C SER A 191 3.18 11.52 1.70
N LEU A 192 3.37 11.46 3.02
CA LEU A 192 2.37 11.95 3.98
C LEU A 192 2.20 13.47 3.92
N LEU A 193 3.27 14.23 3.70
CA LEU A 193 3.22 15.69 3.48
C LEU A 193 2.50 16.06 2.18
N LEU A 194 2.74 15.31 1.09
CA LEU A 194 2.00 15.46 -0.17
C LEU A 194 0.52 15.12 -0.01
N ASN A 195 0.17 14.03 0.70
CA ASN A 195 -1.21 13.66 1.01
C ASN A 195 -1.93 14.76 1.79
N LEU A 196 -1.26 15.33 2.80
CA LEU A 196 -1.78 16.42 3.62
C LEU A 196 -2.02 17.70 2.80
N GLY A 197 -1.02 18.15 2.05
CA GLY A 197 -1.12 19.35 1.22
C GLY A 197 -2.23 19.25 0.18
N ALA A 198 -2.31 18.12 -0.54
CA ALA A 198 -3.37 17.87 -1.50
C ALA A 198 -4.75 17.80 -0.84
N SER A 199 -4.88 17.11 0.30
CA SER A 199 -6.15 16.99 1.02
C SER A 199 -6.70 18.36 1.44
N PHE A 200 -5.85 19.27 1.92
CA PHE A 200 -6.24 20.66 2.18
C PHE A 200 -6.58 21.43 0.88
N GLN A 201 -5.80 21.29 -0.18
CA GLN A 201 -6.06 21.96 -1.46
C GLN A 201 -7.40 21.55 -2.07
N LEU A 202 -7.75 20.26 -2.00
CA LEU A 202 -9.05 19.72 -2.44
C LEU A 202 -10.19 20.19 -1.55
N ALA A 203 -10.01 20.11 -0.23
CA ALA A 203 -11.01 20.53 0.76
C ALA A 203 -11.48 21.98 0.56
N LEU A 204 -10.58 22.86 0.09
CA LEU A 204 -10.88 24.23 -0.26
C LEU A 204 -11.46 24.35 -1.67
N ASN A 205 -10.78 23.82 -2.70
CA ASN A 205 -10.98 24.25 -4.08
C ASN A 205 -11.74 23.27 -4.99
N ALA A 206 -11.89 21.99 -4.60
CA ALA A 206 -12.33 20.94 -5.53
C ALA A 206 -13.81 20.55 -5.39
N SER A 207 -14.38 20.01 -6.47
CA SER A 207 -15.73 19.43 -6.50
C SER A 207 -15.79 17.96 -6.04
N SER A 208 -14.65 17.29 -5.91
CA SER A 208 -14.52 15.84 -5.68
C SER A 208 -13.40 15.52 -4.68
N PRO A 209 -13.52 14.44 -3.88
CA PRO A 209 -12.42 13.93 -3.03
C PRO A 209 -11.26 13.27 -3.81
N ALA A 210 -11.41 13.11 -5.12
CA ALA A 210 -10.36 12.53 -5.97
C ALA A 210 -9.21 13.51 -6.21
N PHE A 211 -7.98 13.05 -6.03
CA PHE A 211 -6.77 13.75 -6.44
C PHE A 211 -6.77 13.90 -7.97
N PRO A 212 -6.41 15.07 -8.53
CA PRO A 212 -6.28 15.25 -9.98
C PRO A 212 -5.26 14.27 -10.57
N HIS A 213 -5.52 13.73 -11.77
CA HIS A 213 -4.74 12.63 -12.35
C HIS A 213 -3.22 12.85 -12.31
N LEU A 214 -2.75 14.02 -12.74
CA LEU A 214 -1.33 14.35 -12.77
C LEU A 214 -0.69 14.39 -11.36
N PHE A 215 -1.42 14.91 -10.37
CA PHE A 215 -0.96 14.90 -8.99
C PHE A 215 -0.92 13.46 -8.45
N ASP A 216 -1.97 12.68 -8.70
CA ASP A 216 -2.08 11.28 -8.24
C ASP A 216 -0.95 10.41 -8.82
N GLN A 217 -0.60 10.60 -10.10
CA GLN A 217 0.54 9.93 -10.73
C GLN A 217 1.88 10.29 -10.06
N ARG A 218 2.16 11.59 -9.85
CA ARG A 218 3.36 12.06 -9.12
C ARG A 218 3.38 11.55 -7.67
N TYR A 219 2.22 11.50 -7.02
CA TYR A 219 2.04 11.01 -5.66
C TYR A 219 2.30 9.50 -5.53
N LEU A 220 1.82 8.69 -6.47
CA LEU A 220 2.10 7.25 -6.55
C LEU A 220 3.57 6.97 -6.86
N ILE A 221 4.24 7.83 -7.63
CA ILE A 221 5.68 7.79 -7.89
C ILE A 221 6.47 7.96 -6.59
N VAL A 222 6.14 8.95 -5.75
CA VAL A 222 6.80 9.16 -4.45
C VAL A 222 6.43 8.05 -3.45
N SER A 223 5.16 7.67 -3.36
CA SER A 223 4.69 6.65 -2.41
C SER A 223 5.26 5.25 -2.73
N THR A 224 5.28 4.85 -3.99
CA THR A 224 5.79 3.52 -4.38
C THR A 224 7.32 3.47 -4.36
N TRP A 225 7.99 4.50 -4.88
CA TRP A 225 9.43 4.43 -5.17
C TRP A 225 10.30 5.30 -4.25
N GLY A 226 9.74 6.34 -3.64
CA GLY A 226 10.38 7.01 -2.51
C GLY A 226 10.29 6.17 -1.23
N PHE A 227 9.14 5.51 -1.01
CA PHE A 227 8.86 4.75 0.21
C PHE A 227 8.90 3.22 0.03
N ILE A 228 7.91 2.60 -0.61
CA ILE A 228 7.70 1.14 -0.53
C ILE A 228 8.91 0.35 -1.05
N VAL A 229 9.36 0.63 -2.27
CA VAL A 229 10.42 -0.15 -2.93
C VAL A 229 11.76 -0.03 -2.18
N PRO A 230 12.25 1.16 -1.78
CA PRO A 230 13.39 1.28 -0.89
C PRO A 230 13.22 0.54 0.45
N MET A 231 12.03 0.56 1.05
CA MET A 231 11.82 -0.16 2.32
C MET A 231 11.96 -1.67 2.13
N VAL A 232 11.37 -2.22 1.05
CA VAL A 232 11.51 -3.62 0.68
C VAL A 232 12.97 -3.97 0.40
N TRP A 233 13.71 -3.13 -0.32
CA TRP A 233 15.14 -3.36 -0.60
C TRP A 233 16.00 -3.30 0.67
N GLY A 234 15.73 -2.36 1.58
CA GLY A 234 16.44 -2.21 2.85
C GLY A 234 16.26 -3.45 3.74
N PHE A 235 15.02 -3.89 3.96
CA PHE A 235 14.76 -5.13 4.69
C PHE A 235 15.33 -6.36 3.96
N SER A 236 15.19 -6.43 2.64
CA SER A 236 15.70 -7.55 1.84
C SER A 236 17.22 -7.69 1.95
N ALA A 237 17.95 -6.58 1.88
CA ALA A 237 19.40 -6.54 2.03
C ALA A 237 19.87 -6.97 3.43
N ARG A 238 19.08 -6.71 4.49
CA ARG A 238 19.37 -7.15 5.86
C ARG A 238 19.06 -8.63 6.10
N TRP A 239 17.90 -9.10 5.63
CA TRP A 239 17.33 -10.37 6.07
C TRP A 239 17.47 -11.52 5.07
N LEU A 240 17.29 -11.27 3.78
CA LEU A 240 17.24 -12.34 2.78
C LEU A 240 18.59 -13.06 2.58
N PRO A 241 19.78 -12.42 2.68
CA PRO A 241 21.04 -13.16 2.71
C PRO A 241 21.11 -14.20 3.84
N VAL A 242 20.52 -13.91 5.00
CA VAL A 242 20.50 -14.83 6.16
C VAL A 242 19.44 -15.93 6.00
N PHE A 243 18.26 -15.61 5.47
CA PHE A 243 17.18 -16.58 5.29
C PHE A 243 17.37 -17.49 4.07
N MET A 244 17.94 -16.99 2.97
CA MET A 244 18.20 -17.75 1.73
C MET A 244 19.63 -18.31 1.65
N GLY A 245 20.49 -18.04 2.64
CA GLY A 245 21.87 -18.54 2.68
C GLY A 245 22.78 -17.96 1.60
N LEU A 246 22.52 -16.72 1.16
CA LEU A 246 23.26 -16.05 0.08
C LEU A 246 24.67 -15.62 0.55
N ARG A 247 25.50 -15.24 -0.42
CA ARG A 247 26.80 -14.58 -0.18
C ARG A 247 26.61 -13.19 0.44
N PRO A 248 27.64 -12.63 1.10
CA PRO A 248 27.59 -11.28 1.66
C PRO A 248 27.20 -10.19 0.64
N LEU A 249 26.39 -9.24 1.13
CA LEU A 249 25.87 -8.09 0.40
C LEU A 249 26.98 -7.28 -0.28
N ARG A 250 26.80 -6.90 -1.54
CA ARG A 250 27.71 -5.98 -2.25
C ARG A 250 27.37 -4.53 -1.88
N ASN A 251 27.96 -4.07 -0.78
CA ASN A 251 27.72 -2.76 -0.15
C ASN A 251 27.80 -1.54 -1.09
N SER A 252 28.70 -1.54 -2.07
CA SER A 252 28.81 -0.46 -3.07
C SER A 252 27.62 -0.44 -4.02
N LEU A 253 27.22 -1.60 -4.54
CA LEU A 253 26.07 -1.73 -5.44
C LEU A 253 24.76 -1.35 -4.73
N LEU A 254 24.57 -1.67 -3.44
CA LEU A 254 23.35 -1.25 -2.75
C LEU A 254 23.23 0.29 -2.65
N ARG A 255 24.34 1.00 -2.45
CA ARG A 255 24.35 2.47 -2.49
C ARG A 255 24.08 3.03 -3.89
N LEU A 256 24.63 2.39 -4.93
CA LEU A 256 24.37 2.76 -6.32
C LEU A 256 22.89 2.53 -6.70
N ALA A 257 22.30 1.42 -6.28
CA ALA A 257 20.88 1.13 -6.47
C ALA A 257 19.99 2.19 -5.80
N LEU A 258 20.35 2.64 -4.58
CA LEU A 258 19.66 3.73 -3.90
C LEU A 258 19.79 5.05 -4.68
N ALA A 259 20.99 5.39 -5.19
CA ALA A 259 21.21 6.60 -5.98
C ALA A 259 20.37 6.61 -7.27
N PHE A 260 20.34 5.49 -8.02
CA PHE A 260 19.47 5.33 -9.19
C PHE A 260 17.98 5.45 -8.83
N ASN A 261 17.55 4.87 -7.70
CA ASN A 261 16.17 4.99 -7.26
C ASN A 261 15.78 6.43 -6.88
N ILE A 262 16.66 7.19 -6.21
CA ILE A 262 16.43 8.62 -5.91
C ILE A 262 16.30 9.41 -7.22
N LEU A 263 17.22 9.22 -8.17
CA LEU A 263 17.16 9.89 -9.47
C LEU A 263 15.89 9.52 -10.26
N ARG A 264 15.46 8.25 -10.19
CA ARG A 264 14.18 7.77 -10.73
C ARG A 264 12.96 8.46 -10.10
N VAL A 265 12.97 8.70 -8.79
CA VAL A 265 11.88 9.44 -8.11
C VAL A 265 11.85 10.90 -8.55
N ILE A 266 13.01 11.57 -8.61
CA ILE A 266 13.11 12.96 -9.07
C ILE A 266 12.62 13.09 -10.52
N LEU A 267 13.14 12.27 -11.44
CA LEU A 267 12.76 12.30 -12.85
C LEU A 267 11.28 11.97 -13.06
N GLY A 268 10.74 10.98 -12.32
CA GLY A 268 9.32 10.64 -12.40
C GLY A 268 8.41 11.73 -11.85
N PHE A 269 8.84 12.47 -10.82
CA PHE A 269 8.10 13.62 -10.29
C PHE A 269 8.14 14.84 -11.25
N LEU A 270 9.22 14.97 -12.02
CA LEU A 270 9.39 15.92 -13.12
C LEU A 270 8.86 15.39 -14.47
N GLU A 271 8.04 14.33 -14.46
CA GLU A 271 7.36 13.73 -15.63
C GLU A 271 8.27 13.21 -16.75
N GLN A 272 9.58 13.07 -16.47
CA GLN A 272 10.56 12.47 -17.38
C GLN A 272 10.44 10.93 -17.36
N PHE A 273 9.26 10.40 -17.70
CA PHE A 273 8.89 9.00 -17.47
C PHE A 273 9.81 7.99 -18.16
N PHE A 274 10.27 8.27 -19.39
CA PHE A 274 11.22 7.41 -20.10
C PHE A 274 12.56 7.30 -19.34
N ALA A 275 13.14 8.44 -18.96
CA ALA A 275 14.38 8.48 -18.17
C ALA A 275 14.19 7.84 -16.78
N ALA A 276 13.05 8.10 -16.12
CA ALA A 276 12.68 7.46 -14.86
C ALA A 276 12.56 5.92 -15.01
N GLY A 277 12.06 5.42 -16.14
CA GLY A 277 12.04 3.99 -16.48
C GLY A 277 13.44 3.39 -16.60
N ILE A 278 14.38 4.09 -17.24
CA ILE A 278 15.79 3.66 -17.35
C ILE A 278 16.41 3.53 -15.95
N PHE A 279 16.24 4.55 -15.10
CA PHE A 279 16.77 4.51 -13.74
C PHE A 279 16.01 3.52 -12.82
N MET A 280 14.74 3.21 -13.10
CA MET A 280 13.99 2.13 -12.44
C MET A 280 14.63 0.76 -12.73
N LEU A 281 14.92 0.46 -14.00
CA LEU A 281 15.57 -0.79 -14.39
C LEU A 281 17.00 -0.87 -13.86
N ALA A 282 17.78 0.20 -14.00
CA ALA A 282 19.15 0.27 -13.48
C ALA A 282 19.18 0.08 -11.96
N GLY A 283 18.30 0.76 -11.22
CA GLY A 283 18.15 0.61 -9.76
C GLY A 283 17.76 -0.81 -9.36
N ALA A 284 16.74 -1.39 -9.98
CA ALA A 284 16.27 -2.74 -9.69
C ALA A 284 17.34 -3.81 -10.00
N ALA A 285 17.98 -3.74 -11.17
CA ALA A 285 19.07 -4.65 -11.55
C ALA A 285 20.25 -4.54 -10.59
N THR A 286 20.63 -3.31 -10.20
CA THR A 286 21.71 -3.07 -9.25
C THR A 286 21.36 -3.57 -7.84
N ALA A 287 20.11 -3.42 -7.38
CA ALA A 287 19.65 -3.96 -6.10
C ALA A 287 19.67 -5.50 -6.09
N VAL A 288 19.22 -6.14 -7.19
CA VAL A 288 19.30 -7.59 -7.38
C VAL A 288 20.74 -8.08 -7.37
N ALA A 289 21.65 -7.40 -8.07
CA ALA A 289 23.08 -7.71 -8.07
C ALA A 289 23.74 -7.45 -6.71
N ALA A 290 23.26 -6.45 -5.95
CA ALA A 290 23.76 -6.14 -4.62
C ALA A 290 23.45 -7.25 -3.60
N ILE A 291 22.19 -7.73 -3.59
CA ILE A 291 21.70 -8.78 -2.70
C ILE A 291 22.08 -10.19 -3.20
N ARG A 292 22.42 -10.31 -4.49
CA ARG A 292 22.90 -11.54 -5.16
C ARG A 292 21.84 -12.64 -5.26
N PHE A 293 20.56 -12.29 -5.50
CA PHE A 293 19.45 -13.27 -5.52
C PHE A 293 19.65 -14.45 -6.48
N PHE A 294 20.26 -14.20 -7.64
CA PHE A 294 20.49 -15.19 -8.69
C PHE A 294 21.88 -15.86 -8.63
N GLU A 295 22.73 -15.53 -7.64
CA GLU A 295 23.93 -16.32 -7.37
C GLU A 295 23.58 -17.61 -6.59
N SER A 296 24.44 -18.62 -6.72
CA SER A 296 24.36 -19.84 -5.90
C SER A 296 24.45 -19.52 -4.41
N ALA A 297 23.54 -20.09 -3.62
CA ALA A 297 23.56 -19.96 -2.17
C ALA A 297 24.78 -20.71 -1.57
N VAL A 298 25.37 -20.16 -0.51
CA VAL A 298 26.50 -20.76 0.22
C VAL A 298 26.00 -21.72 1.30
N LYS A 299 24.77 -21.51 1.78
CA LYS A 299 24.12 -22.30 2.83
C LYS A 299 22.70 -22.67 2.39
N PRO A 300 22.13 -23.79 2.86
CA PRO A 300 20.72 -24.08 2.63
C PRO A 300 19.84 -22.97 3.21
N ALA A 301 18.74 -22.67 2.52
CA ALA A 301 17.78 -21.68 2.98
C ALA A 301 17.06 -22.17 4.25
N LYS A 302 16.74 -21.25 5.16
CA LYS A 302 15.99 -21.52 6.38
C LYS A 302 14.51 -21.71 6.03
N THR A 303 14.08 -22.97 5.94
CA THR A 303 12.70 -23.38 5.64
C THR A 303 11.98 -24.00 6.84
N VAL A 304 12.56 -23.95 8.05
CA VAL A 304 11.85 -24.35 9.27
C VAL A 304 10.65 -23.40 9.47
N ASN A 305 9.45 -23.96 9.58
CA ASN A 305 8.17 -23.25 9.66
C ASN A 305 7.83 -22.36 8.44
N VAL A 306 8.46 -22.59 7.28
CA VAL A 306 8.22 -21.84 6.03
C VAL A 306 8.15 -22.80 4.85
N HIS A 307 7.25 -22.54 3.88
CA HIS A 307 7.10 -23.43 2.72
C HIS A 307 8.40 -23.57 1.91
N ARG A 308 8.70 -24.78 1.44
CA ARG A 308 9.97 -25.13 0.77
C ARG A 308 10.27 -24.28 -0.48
N SER A 309 9.24 -23.77 -1.16
CA SER A 309 9.39 -22.93 -2.36
C SER A 309 9.81 -21.47 -2.08
N PHE A 310 9.87 -21.02 -0.81
CA PHE A 310 10.21 -19.64 -0.44
C PHE A 310 11.41 -19.04 -1.20
N PRO A 311 12.58 -19.71 -1.34
CA PRO A 311 13.73 -19.14 -2.05
C PRO A 311 13.48 -18.94 -3.55
N VAL A 312 12.64 -19.79 -4.15
CA VAL A 312 12.24 -19.69 -5.57
C VAL A 312 11.21 -18.57 -5.74
N PHE A 313 10.23 -18.48 -4.83
CA PHE A 313 9.22 -17.42 -4.82
C PHE A 313 9.85 -16.02 -4.78
N ILE A 314 10.84 -15.79 -3.91
CA ILE A 314 11.58 -14.52 -3.84
C ILE A 314 12.33 -14.22 -5.15
N ARG A 315 12.99 -15.22 -5.75
CA ARG A 315 13.68 -15.04 -7.05
C ARG A 315 12.70 -14.70 -8.17
N ILE A 316 11.54 -15.34 -8.22
CA ILE A 316 10.48 -15.03 -9.19
C ILE A 316 9.95 -13.61 -8.97
N ALA A 317 9.71 -13.19 -7.72
CA ALA A 317 9.25 -11.84 -7.41
C ALA A 317 10.23 -10.76 -7.90
N TYR A 318 11.54 -10.95 -7.66
CA TYR A 318 12.57 -10.05 -8.17
C TYR A 318 12.77 -10.14 -9.70
N GLY A 319 12.58 -11.31 -10.31
CA GLY A 319 12.55 -11.44 -11.78
C GLY A 319 11.38 -10.65 -12.40
N ARG A 320 10.19 -10.73 -11.78
CA ARG A 320 9.01 -9.95 -12.20
C ARG A 320 9.21 -8.44 -12.02
N LEU A 321 9.94 -8.00 -10.99
CA LEU A 321 10.33 -6.60 -10.83
C LEU A 321 11.20 -6.11 -12.00
N LEU A 322 12.16 -6.92 -12.48
CA LEU A 322 13.00 -6.56 -13.62
C LEU A 322 12.19 -6.50 -14.93
N ILE A 323 11.27 -7.45 -15.14
CA ILE A 323 10.35 -7.44 -16.29
C ILE A 323 9.47 -6.18 -16.25
N ALA A 324 8.87 -5.87 -15.09
CA ALA A 324 8.04 -4.68 -14.92
C ALA A 324 8.82 -3.37 -15.15
N ALA A 325 10.10 -3.32 -14.76
CA ALA A 325 10.97 -2.18 -15.03
C ALA A 325 11.31 -2.01 -16.51
N ALA A 326 11.55 -3.10 -17.24
CA ALA A 326 11.74 -3.06 -18.70
C ALA A 326 10.45 -2.62 -19.43
N LEU A 327 9.28 -3.11 -19.01
CA LEU A 327 7.98 -2.66 -19.53
C LEU A 327 7.72 -1.16 -19.23
N GLY A 328 8.20 -0.65 -18.10
CA GLY A 328 8.15 0.79 -17.77
C GLY A 328 8.91 1.67 -18.76
N ILE A 329 10.07 1.21 -19.26
CA ILE A 329 10.82 1.90 -20.32
C ILE A 329 10.00 1.91 -21.61
N TRP A 330 9.42 0.77 -21.99
CA TRP A 330 8.57 0.66 -23.19
C TRP A 330 7.37 1.63 -23.11
N ALA A 331 6.65 1.64 -21.99
CA ALA A 331 5.50 2.54 -21.79
C ALA A 331 5.88 4.03 -21.90
N GLY A 332 7.06 4.41 -21.39
CA GLY A 332 7.62 5.75 -21.55
C GLY A 332 8.07 6.08 -22.97
N ALA A 333 8.65 5.11 -23.69
CA ALA A 333 9.19 5.31 -25.04
C ALA A 333 8.09 5.55 -26.10
N TYR A 334 6.97 4.82 -26.00
CA TYR A 334 5.86 4.94 -26.96
C TYR A 334 4.81 6.00 -26.54
N GLY A 335 5.08 6.77 -25.48
CA GLY A 335 4.25 7.89 -25.06
C GLY A 335 2.85 7.50 -24.59
N TRP A 336 2.64 6.28 -24.06
CA TRP A 336 1.32 5.80 -23.64
C TRP A 336 0.69 6.74 -22.59
N PHE A 337 1.50 7.35 -21.73
CA PHE A 337 1.05 8.32 -20.73
C PHE A 337 0.59 9.67 -21.30
N TYR A 338 1.01 10.06 -22.50
CA TYR A 338 0.57 11.32 -23.14
C TYR A 338 -0.51 11.10 -24.20
N ARG A 339 -0.47 9.97 -24.91
CA ARG A 339 -1.42 9.68 -26.01
C ARG A 339 -2.84 9.40 -25.53
N CYS A 340 -3.06 9.10 -24.24
CA CYS A 340 -4.40 9.04 -23.70
C CYS A 340 -5.10 10.41 -23.76
N ASP A 341 -4.43 11.53 -23.48
CA ASP A 341 -5.08 12.85 -23.51
C ASP A 341 -5.55 13.21 -24.93
N ASP A 342 -4.79 12.86 -25.98
CA ASP A 342 -5.16 13.07 -27.39
C ASP A 342 -6.22 12.08 -27.90
N PHE A 343 -6.34 10.89 -27.31
CA PHE A 343 -7.42 9.94 -27.63
C PHE A 343 -8.72 10.27 -26.89
N LEU A 344 -8.62 10.93 -25.72
CA LEU A 344 -9.74 11.35 -24.89
C LEU A 344 -10.29 12.74 -25.26
N ARG A 345 -9.50 13.56 -25.98
CA ARG A 345 -10.06 14.65 -26.78
C ARG A 345 -10.53 14.12 -28.13
N GLY A 346 -11.82 13.78 -28.21
CA GLY A 346 -12.51 13.71 -29.50
C GLY A 346 -12.28 15.02 -30.28
N PRO A 347 -12.24 14.98 -31.62
CA PRO A 347 -11.67 16.06 -32.43
C PRO A 347 -12.34 17.40 -32.11
N GLU A 348 -11.58 18.31 -31.49
CA GLU A 348 -11.96 19.71 -31.34
C GLU A 348 -12.08 20.31 -32.74
N ASN A 349 -13.32 20.44 -33.20
CA ASN A 349 -13.65 21.00 -34.51
C ASN A 349 -14.00 22.47 -34.31
N PRO A 350 -13.06 23.43 -34.47
CA PRO A 350 -13.39 24.85 -34.40
C PRO A 350 -14.30 25.18 -35.59
N ALA A 351 -15.38 25.92 -35.32
CA ALA A 351 -16.45 26.16 -36.27
C ALA A 351 -15.99 26.90 -37.55
N VAL A 352 -15.63 26.16 -38.60
CA VAL A 352 -15.34 26.69 -39.95
C VAL A 352 -15.84 25.75 -41.06
N VAL A 353 -17.14 25.42 -41.07
CA VAL A 353 -17.92 25.20 -42.32
C VAL A 353 -19.37 25.62 -42.06
N LEU A 354 -19.66 26.91 -42.21
CA LEU A 354 -21.03 27.41 -42.38
C LEU A 354 -21.05 28.46 -43.50
N ARG A 355 -20.74 27.98 -44.71
CA ARG A 355 -21.10 28.58 -45.99
C ARG A 355 -21.56 27.46 -46.91
N ASP A 356 -22.52 27.79 -47.76
CA ASP A 356 -23.16 26.95 -48.79
C ASP A 356 -24.23 25.95 -48.30
N ALA A 357 -25.36 26.52 -47.88
CA ALA A 357 -26.69 25.99 -48.20
C ALA A 357 -27.69 27.16 -48.29
N GLY A 358 -27.72 27.82 -49.45
CA GLY A 358 -28.75 28.81 -49.74
C GLY A 358 -30.08 28.14 -50.12
N THR A 359 -31.18 28.79 -49.74
CA THR A 359 -32.50 28.74 -50.39
C THR A 359 -33.14 27.38 -50.70
N LEU A 360 -34.15 27.01 -49.91
CA LEU A 360 -35.44 26.56 -50.45
C LEU A 360 -36.58 26.80 -49.45
N GLU A 361 -37.26 27.93 -49.70
CA GLU A 361 -38.68 28.24 -49.51
C GLU A 361 -39.45 27.99 -48.19
N SER A 362 -40.47 28.82 -48.03
CA SER A 362 -41.33 29.04 -46.87
C SER A 362 -42.69 28.37 -47.00
N GLU A 363 -43.35 28.06 -45.88
CA GLU A 363 -44.73 28.49 -45.59
C GLU A 363 -45.06 28.22 -44.09
N PRO A 364 -45.89 29.05 -43.42
CA PRO A 364 -46.20 28.90 -42.00
C PRO A 364 -47.63 28.34 -41.75
N TYR A 365 -47.83 27.56 -40.69
CA TYR A 365 -49.17 27.38 -40.12
C TYR A 365 -49.16 27.38 -38.59
N ALA A 366 -50.11 28.11 -38.01
CA ALA A 366 -50.27 28.29 -36.58
C ALA A 366 -51.47 27.51 -36.04
N GLY A 367 -51.45 27.24 -34.72
CA GLY A 367 -52.63 26.86 -33.94
C GLY A 367 -52.85 25.35 -33.75
N ASN A 368 -52.60 24.84 -32.54
CA ASN A 368 -53.61 24.90 -31.48
C ASN A 368 -53.10 24.33 -30.15
N ALA A 369 -53.65 24.84 -29.06
CA ALA A 369 -53.49 24.30 -27.71
C ALA A 369 -54.71 23.43 -27.32
N SER A 370 -54.62 22.78 -26.16
CA SER A 370 -55.71 22.07 -25.46
C SER A 370 -56.15 20.71 -26.05
N LEU A 371 -55.79 19.62 -25.35
CA LEU A 371 -56.54 18.37 -25.11
C LEU A 371 -55.53 17.32 -24.57
N ALA A 372 -55.83 16.47 -23.59
CA ALA A 372 -56.72 16.58 -22.44
C ALA A 372 -56.18 15.61 -21.38
N ASP A 373 -56.27 15.99 -20.10
CA ASP A 373 -56.10 15.05 -18.99
C ASP A 373 -57.44 14.36 -18.67
N ASP A 374 -57.42 13.38 -17.76
CA ASP A 374 -58.58 12.75 -17.12
C ASP A 374 -59.40 11.69 -17.94
N ARG A 375 -59.10 10.39 -17.75
CA ARG A 375 -59.90 9.52 -16.84
C ARG A 375 -59.56 8.01 -16.79
N MET A 376 -59.41 7.56 -15.54
CA MET A 376 -59.88 6.31 -14.93
C MET A 376 -59.41 4.90 -15.37
N HIS A 377 -58.77 4.24 -14.40
CA HIS A 377 -59.03 2.88 -13.90
C HIS A 377 -59.95 1.92 -14.68
N ALA A 378 -59.38 0.78 -15.09
CA ALA A 378 -60.00 -0.55 -14.96
C ALA A 378 -58.90 -1.62 -14.83
N ALA A 379 -59.17 -2.72 -14.11
CA ALA A 379 -58.19 -3.76 -13.83
C ALA A 379 -58.58 -5.12 -14.43
N ARG A 380 -57.60 -5.91 -14.93
CA ARG A 380 -57.32 -7.32 -14.53
C ARG A 380 -56.35 -8.04 -15.48
N HIS A 381 -55.35 -8.69 -14.86
CA HIS A 381 -54.68 -9.97 -15.20
C HIS A 381 -54.03 -10.26 -16.57
N ILE A 382 -53.01 -11.12 -16.47
CA ILE A 382 -52.13 -11.79 -17.48
C ILE A 382 -50.84 -11.00 -17.73
N GLY A 383 -49.63 -11.52 -17.45
CA GLY A 383 -49.23 -12.77 -16.81
C GLY A 383 -47.70 -12.84 -16.63
N ASN A 384 -47.19 -13.65 -15.68
CA ASN A 384 -45.75 -13.80 -15.43
C ASN A 384 -45.05 -14.62 -16.51
N LEU A 385 -44.15 -14.01 -17.28
CA LEU A 385 -42.98 -14.57 -18.00
C LEU A 385 -42.02 -13.39 -18.25
N CYS A 386 -40.70 -13.40 -18.05
CA CYS A 386 -39.72 -14.34 -17.50
C CYS A 386 -38.52 -13.50 -16.99
N LEU A 387 -37.67 -13.88 -16.02
CA LEU A 387 -37.45 -15.13 -15.27
C LEU A 387 -36.93 -16.36 -16.03
N SER A 388 -36.25 -16.14 -17.16
CA SER A 388 -35.53 -17.17 -17.93
C SER A 388 -34.03 -16.83 -17.95
N GLY A 389 -33.31 -17.20 -16.89
CA GLY A 389 -31.85 -16.97 -16.79
C GLY A 389 -31.21 -17.41 -15.47
N LEU A 390 -32.00 -17.67 -14.42
CA LEU A 390 -31.50 -18.12 -13.11
C LEU A 390 -31.82 -19.59 -12.78
N ARG A 391 -32.19 -20.40 -13.79
CA ARG A 391 -32.56 -21.82 -13.61
C ARG A 391 -31.60 -22.83 -14.29
N GLU A 392 -30.41 -22.38 -14.72
CA GLU A 392 -29.37 -23.26 -15.31
C GLU A 392 -28.15 -23.48 -14.40
N MET A 393 -28.03 -22.77 -13.27
CA MET A 393 -26.99 -23.02 -12.26
C MET A 393 -27.55 -23.88 -11.13
N GLY A 394 -27.65 -25.19 -11.38
CA GLY A 394 -28.29 -26.17 -10.50
C GLY A 394 -27.73 -26.19 -9.07
N MET A 395 -28.40 -25.46 -8.17
CA MET A 395 -28.25 -25.56 -6.72
C MET A 395 -29.62 -25.71 -6.09
N GLU A 396 -30.04 -26.96 -5.87
CA GLU A 396 -31.21 -27.24 -5.05
C GLU A 396 -30.87 -26.93 -3.57
N TYR A 397 -31.65 -26.04 -2.98
CA TYR A 397 -31.72 -25.92 -1.53
C TYR A 397 -32.53 -27.11 -1.00
N SER A 398 -31.85 -28.10 -0.42
CA SER A 398 -32.48 -29.01 0.54
C SER A 398 -32.19 -28.50 1.94
N ALA A 399 -33.16 -27.79 2.51
CA ALA A 399 -33.20 -27.47 3.93
C ALA A 399 -34.26 -28.36 4.57
N ASP A 400 -33.83 -29.33 5.37
CA ASP A 400 -34.71 -30.08 6.25
C ASP A 400 -34.19 -30.04 7.70
N PHE A 401 -35.13 -29.95 8.61
CA PHE A 401 -34.92 -29.88 10.06
C PHE A 401 -34.35 -31.19 10.62
N CYS A 402 -33.49 -31.12 11.64
CA CYS A 402 -33.95 -31.37 13.03
C CYS A 402 -32.85 -31.18 14.09
N ALA A 403 -33.28 -31.14 15.35
CA ALA A 403 -32.43 -30.94 16.52
C ALA A 403 -31.65 -32.19 16.94
N HIS A 404 -30.44 -31.99 17.46
CA HIS A 404 -30.00 -32.56 18.74
C HIS A 404 -28.84 -31.78 19.36
#